data_AF-H6RQ75-F1
#
_entry.id   AF-H6RQ75-F1
#
_cell.length_a   1.000
_cell.length_b   1.000
_cell.length_c   1.000
_cell.angle_alpha   90.00
_cell.angle_beta   90.00
_cell.angle_gamma   90.00
#
_symmetry.space_group_name_H-M   'P 1'
#
loop_
_entity.id
_entity.type
_entity.pdbx_description
1 polymer ?
#
loop_
_entity_poly.entity_id
_entity_poly.type
_entity_poly.pdbx_seq_one_letter_code
_entity_poly.pdbx_strand_id
1 'polypeptide(L)'
;MTEKLIWDVTVRAEGGPQLTGSGVLEVDAYDKLSVVVPAGGDLEVNLGPGAAGLIACLVILPDEPSADLSYDVGSQTIGLDEPQVLLGGAVDLTGNPASLTFANAGTADANLQILIGRDATP
;
A
#
# COMPACT_ATOMS: atom_id res chain seq x y z
N MET A 1 -2.53 8.18 -21.51
CA MET A 1 -2.66 6.79 -21.99
C MET A 1 -3.14 6.01 -20.80
N THR A 2 -4.13 5.14 -20.98
CA THR A 2 -4.62 4.30 -19.88
C THR A 2 -3.70 3.11 -19.74
N GLU A 3 -3.10 2.96 -18.57
CA GLU A 3 -2.29 1.84 -18.12
C GLU A 3 -3.16 0.74 -17.50
N LYS A 4 -2.63 -0.47 -17.40
CA LYS A 4 -3.35 -1.63 -16.85
C LYS A 4 -2.57 -2.30 -15.74
N LEU A 5 -3.16 -2.34 -14.55
CA LEU A 5 -2.69 -3.17 -13.45
C LEU A 5 -3.48 -4.48 -13.44
N ILE A 6 -2.75 -5.59 -13.57
CA ILE A 6 -3.32 -6.93 -13.43
C ILE A 6 -3.10 -7.36 -11.98
N TRP A 7 -4.16 -7.77 -11.30
CA TRP A 7 -4.08 -8.21 -9.91
C TRP A 7 -4.69 -9.59 -9.74
N ASP A 8 -4.05 -10.39 -8.89
CA ASP A 8 -4.47 -11.72 -8.49
C ASP A 8 -4.22 -11.87 -6.99
N VAL A 9 -5.26 -12.15 -6.22
CA VAL A 9 -5.18 -12.35 -4.76
C VAL A 9 -5.72 -13.73 -4.43
N THR A 10 -4.98 -14.47 -3.60
CA THR A 10 -5.41 -15.76 -3.07
C THR A 10 -5.13 -15.81 -1.58
N VAL A 11 -6.16 -16.03 -0.79
CA VAL A 11 -6.07 -16.24 0.66
C VAL A 11 -6.58 -17.63 0.97
N ARG A 12 -5.81 -18.40 1.75
CA ARG A 12 -6.11 -19.79 2.08
C ARG A 12 -5.95 -20.03 3.57
N ALA A 13 -6.92 -20.69 4.17
CA ALA A 13 -6.74 -21.31 5.47
C ALA A 13 -6.04 -22.68 5.28
N GLU A 14 -5.10 -23.01 6.17
CA GLU A 14 -4.47 -24.34 6.17
C GLU A 14 -5.53 -25.43 6.36
N GLY A 15 -5.62 -26.37 5.41
CA GLY A 15 -6.64 -27.43 5.40
C GLY A 15 -8.09 -26.95 5.25
N GLY A 16 -8.29 -25.66 4.92
CA GLY A 16 -9.59 -25.00 4.98
C GLY A 16 -10.02 -24.34 3.67
N PRO A 17 -10.98 -23.40 3.74
CA PRO A 17 -11.48 -22.70 2.56
C PRO A 17 -10.42 -21.80 1.92
N GLN A 18 -10.63 -21.53 0.64
CA GLN A 18 -9.83 -20.62 -0.16
C GLN A 18 -10.73 -19.52 -0.72
N LEU A 19 -10.25 -18.28 -0.64
CA LEU A 19 -10.79 -17.14 -1.36
C LEU A 19 -9.81 -16.71 -2.44
N THR A 20 -10.33 -16.44 -3.63
CA THR A 20 -9.55 -15.91 -4.75
C THR A 20 -10.28 -14.76 -5.40
N GLY A 21 -9.54 -13.77 -5.86
CA GLY A 21 -10.02 -12.73 -6.75
C GLY A 21 -8.94 -12.38 -7.77
N SER A 22 -9.35 -11.99 -8.95
CA SER A 22 -8.46 -11.41 -9.94
C SER A 22 -9.19 -10.41 -10.81
N GLY A 23 -8.44 -9.54 -11.46
CA GLY A 23 -9.01 -8.52 -12.32
C GLY A 23 -7.96 -7.67 -13.02
N VAL A 24 -8.48 -6.76 -13.85
CA VAL A 24 -7.70 -5.71 -14.47
C VAL A 24 -8.25 -4.38 -13.97
N LEU A 25 -7.36 -3.56 -13.43
CA LEU A 25 -7.65 -2.19 -13.05
C LEU A 25 -7.03 -1.26 -14.09
N GLU A 26 -7.86 -0.46 -14.74
CA GLU A 26 -7.40 0.60 -15.63
C GLU A 26 -7.04 1.82 -14.78
N VAL A 27 -5.85 2.38 -15.01
CA VAL A 27 -5.31 3.53 -14.28
C VAL A 27 -4.66 4.49 -15.28
N ASP A 28 -4.57 5.77 -14.97
CA ASP A 28 -3.89 6.74 -15.83
C ASP A 28 -2.37 6.71 -15.65
N ALA A 29 -1.92 6.32 -14.46
CA ALA A 29 -0.51 6.19 -14.13
C ALA A 29 -0.32 5.19 -12.98
N TYR A 30 0.89 4.64 -12.90
CA TYR A 30 1.32 3.86 -11.76
C TYR A 30 2.75 4.22 -11.37
N ASP A 31 3.07 4.07 -10.09
CA ASP A 31 4.42 4.16 -9.57
C ASP A 31 4.75 2.95 -8.73
N LYS A 32 5.99 2.45 -8.85
CA LYS A 32 6.58 1.49 -7.93
C LYS A 32 7.71 2.16 -7.18
N LEU A 33 7.63 2.14 -5.85
CA LEU A 33 8.66 2.65 -4.96
C LEU A 33 9.29 1.48 -4.19
N SER A 34 10.60 1.56 -3.99
CA SER A 34 11.34 0.69 -3.09
C SER A 34 12.02 1.59 -2.07
N VAL A 35 11.62 1.47 -0.82
CA VAL A 35 12.03 2.38 0.27
C VAL A 35 12.61 1.59 1.43
N VAL A 36 13.52 2.24 2.16
CA VAL A 36 14.18 1.69 3.34
C VAL A 36 13.78 2.54 4.54
N VAL A 37 13.00 1.98 5.45
CA VAL A 37 12.61 2.64 6.71
C VAL A 37 13.69 2.31 7.75
N PRO A 38 14.45 3.32 8.22
CA PRO A 38 15.58 3.08 9.11
C PRO A 38 15.14 2.50 10.45
N ALA A 39 15.98 1.65 11.04
CA ALA A 39 15.73 1.12 12.39
C ALA A 39 15.52 2.25 13.42
N GLY A 40 14.46 2.13 14.23
CA GLY A 40 14.11 3.10 15.27
C GLY A 40 13.69 4.48 14.74
N GLY A 41 13.34 4.60 13.46
CA GLY A 41 13.05 5.86 12.81
C GLY A 41 11.86 5.81 11.87
N ASP A 42 11.58 6.99 11.31
CA ASP A 42 10.44 7.22 10.43
C ASP A 42 10.91 7.64 9.03
N LEU A 43 10.08 7.35 8.04
CA LEU A 43 10.26 7.77 6.66
C LEU A 43 8.93 8.27 6.08
N GLU A 44 8.89 9.53 5.70
CA GLU A 44 7.80 10.05 4.88
C GLU A 44 8.02 9.66 3.42
N VAL A 45 7.03 8.99 2.84
CA VAL A 45 7.01 8.59 1.43
C VAL A 45 5.93 9.38 0.71
N ASN A 46 6.34 10.11 -0.33
CA ASN A 46 5.43 10.84 -1.18
C ASN A 46 4.70 9.88 -2.14
N LEU A 47 3.37 9.87 -2.08
CA LEU A 47 2.50 9.06 -2.93
C LEU A 47 2.01 9.82 -4.17
N GLY A 48 2.41 11.07 -4.34
CA GLY A 48 2.00 11.96 -5.42
C GLY A 48 0.96 13.00 -4.97
N PRO A 49 0.29 13.66 -5.91
CA PRO A 49 -0.73 14.67 -5.56
C PRO A 49 -1.89 14.02 -4.78
N GLY A 50 -2.09 14.46 -3.54
CA GLY A 50 -3.21 13.99 -2.71
C GLY A 50 -4.50 14.69 -3.07
N ALA A 51 -5.47 13.94 -3.61
CA ALA A 51 -6.86 14.36 -3.69
C ALA A 51 -7.78 13.12 -3.68
N ALA A 52 -8.97 13.26 -3.11
CA ALA A 52 -9.95 12.19 -3.02
C ALA A 52 -10.25 11.60 -4.42
N GLY A 53 -10.24 10.27 -4.52
CA GLY A 53 -10.50 9.53 -5.77
C GLY A 53 -9.30 9.36 -6.70
N LEU A 54 -8.14 9.95 -6.40
CA LEU A 54 -6.98 9.86 -7.29
C LEU A 54 -6.19 8.56 -7.19
N ILE A 55 -6.22 7.87 -6.03
CA ILE A 55 -5.53 6.60 -5.87
C ILE A 55 -6.55 5.47 -6.01
N ALA A 56 -6.44 4.69 -7.09
CA ALA A 56 -7.33 3.57 -7.38
C ALA A 56 -6.79 2.23 -6.83
N CYS A 57 -5.49 2.17 -6.58
CA CYS A 57 -4.82 1.00 -6.00
C CYS A 57 -3.63 1.44 -5.15
N LEU A 58 -3.50 0.85 -3.97
CA LEU A 58 -2.33 0.97 -3.12
C LEU A 58 -1.95 -0.41 -2.58
N VAL A 59 -0.74 -0.86 -2.91
CA VAL A 59 -0.13 -2.06 -2.34
C VAL A 59 1.07 -1.65 -1.52
N ILE A 60 1.14 -2.10 -0.28
CA ILE A 60 2.29 -1.94 0.61
C ILE A 60 2.75 -3.34 0.98
N LEU A 61 3.93 -3.70 0.50
CA LEU A 61 4.52 -5.02 0.68
C LEU A 61 5.85 -4.86 1.44
N PRO A 62 5.88 -5.10 2.75
CA PRO A 62 7.14 -5.26 3.47
C PRO A 62 7.84 -6.54 3.00
N ASP A 63 9.16 -6.49 2.80
CA ASP A 63 9.96 -7.68 2.50
C ASP A 63 9.95 -8.65 3.72
N GLU A 64 9.92 -8.09 4.92
CA GLU A 64 9.74 -8.80 6.20
C GLU A 64 8.61 -8.13 7.01
N PRO A 65 7.37 -8.66 6.96
CA PRO A 65 6.27 -8.15 7.77
C PRO A 65 6.60 -8.21 9.28
N SER A 66 6.19 -7.17 10.03
CA SER A 66 6.52 -7.07 11.45
C SER A 66 5.53 -6.19 12.20
N ALA A 67 5.27 -6.54 13.47
CA ALA A 67 4.49 -5.71 14.39
C ALA A 67 5.21 -4.38 14.75
N ASP A 68 6.52 -4.29 14.51
CA ASP A 68 7.30 -3.07 14.72
C ASP A 68 7.21 -2.10 13.53
N LEU A 69 6.60 -2.51 12.42
CA LEU A 69 6.37 -1.68 11.24
C LEU A 69 4.95 -1.14 11.24
N SER A 70 4.81 0.15 10.92
CA SER A 70 3.51 0.78 10.80
C SER A 70 3.55 1.94 9.82
N TYR A 71 2.37 2.43 9.44
CA TYR A 71 2.22 3.67 8.70
C TYR A 71 1.03 4.47 9.19
N ASP A 72 1.14 5.78 9.09
CA ASP A 72 0.10 6.70 9.51
C ASP A 72 -0.80 7.12 8.35
N VAL A 73 -2.10 7.12 8.62
CA VAL A 73 -3.17 7.54 7.73
C VAL A 73 -4.10 8.48 8.48
N GLY A 74 -4.02 9.77 8.18
CA GLY A 74 -4.76 10.79 8.91
C GLY A 74 -4.34 10.79 10.38
N SER A 75 -5.22 10.35 11.28
CA SER A 75 -4.94 10.24 12.72
C SER A 75 -4.85 8.79 13.22
N GLN A 76 -4.76 7.83 12.30
CA GLN A 76 -4.71 6.40 12.61
C GLN A 76 -3.33 5.85 12.27
N THR A 77 -2.81 5.01 13.15
CA THR A 77 -1.59 4.24 12.90
C THR A 77 -2.01 2.81 12.56
N ILE A 78 -1.55 2.33 11.41
CA ILE A 78 -1.87 1.00 10.89
C ILE A 78 -0.60 0.14 10.90
N GLY A 79 -0.66 -1.05 11.50
CA GLY A 79 0.45 -1.99 11.51
C GLY A 79 0.71 -2.61 10.12
N LEU A 80 1.97 -2.97 9.86
CA LEU A 80 2.42 -3.72 8.69
C LEU A 80 2.94 -5.10 9.12
N ASP A 81 2.15 -5.78 9.94
CA ASP A 81 2.34 -7.16 10.36
C ASP A 81 2.09 -8.15 9.20
N GLU A 82 1.38 -7.72 8.16
CA GLU A 82 1.17 -8.43 6.90
C GLU A 82 1.09 -7.44 5.70
N PRO A 83 1.24 -7.91 4.45
CA PRO A 83 1.06 -7.09 3.26
C PRO A 83 -0.34 -6.46 3.17
N GLN A 84 -0.40 -5.20 2.73
CA GLN A 84 -1.66 -4.48 2.56
C GLN A 84 -1.96 -4.31 1.07
N VAL A 85 -3.15 -4.74 0.64
CA VAL A 85 -3.64 -4.60 -0.74
C VAL A 85 -4.98 -3.88 -0.69
N LEU A 86 -4.97 -2.62 -1.09
CA LEU A 86 -6.15 -1.76 -1.14
C LEU A 86 -6.51 -1.49 -2.60
N LEU A 87 -7.72 -1.89 -3.00
CA LEU A 87 -8.22 -1.75 -4.38
C LEU A 87 -9.56 -1.02 -4.37
N GLY A 88 -9.78 -0.14 -5.36
CA GLY A 88 -11.02 0.62 -5.51
C GLY A 88 -11.30 1.52 -4.31
N GLY A 89 -12.58 1.65 -3.92
CA GLY A 89 -13.00 2.55 -2.84
C GLY A 89 -12.42 2.23 -1.44
N ALA A 90 -11.79 1.07 -1.25
CA ALA A 90 -11.03 0.79 -0.02
C ALA A 90 -9.80 1.71 0.11
N VAL A 91 -9.27 2.22 -1.00
CA VAL A 91 -8.17 3.19 -0.98
C VAL A 91 -8.64 4.52 -0.40
N ASP A 92 -9.92 4.88 -0.55
CA ASP A 92 -10.48 6.10 0.05
C ASP A 92 -10.46 6.06 1.58
N LEU A 93 -10.34 4.87 2.21
CA LEU A 93 -10.12 4.75 3.66
C LEU A 93 -8.83 5.43 4.11
N THR A 94 -7.88 5.63 3.18
CA THR A 94 -6.67 6.39 3.45
C THR A 94 -6.86 7.91 3.40
N GLY A 95 -8.04 8.38 2.96
CA GLY A 95 -8.30 9.78 2.67
C GLY A 95 -7.58 10.30 1.42
N ASN A 96 -7.02 9.42 0.59
CA ASN A 96 -6.15 9.73 -0.55
C ASN A 96 -5.00 10.69 -0.17
N PRO A 97 -4.10 10.25 0.72
CA PRO A 97 -3.08 11.12 1.26
C PRO A 97 -2.00 11.36 0.21
N ALA A 98 -1.43 12.57 0.22
CA ALA A 98 -0.30 12.92 -0.64
C ALA A 98 0.99 12.20 -0.22
N SER A 99 1.08 11.78 1.04
CA SER A 99 2.20 11.05 1.61
C SER A 99 1.73 10.08 2.70
N LEU A 100 2.52 9.04 2.94
CA LEU A 100 2.39 8.19 4.12
C LEU A 100 3.69 8.27 4.91
N THR A 101 3.57 8.36 6.23
CA THR A 101 4.73 8.25 7.12
C THR A 101 4.81 6.83 7.62
N PHE A 102 5.91 6.15 7.32
CA PHE A 102 6.20 4.81 7.79
C PHE A 102 7.11 4.90 9.02
N ALA A 103 6.85 4.08 10.03
CA ALA A 103 7.66 3.98 11.24
C ALA A 103 8.18 2.56 11.42
N ASN A 104 9.42 2.44 11.88
CA ASN A 104 10.07 1.17 12.19
C ASN A 104 10.63 1.21 13.61
N ALA A 105 9.91 0.61 14.56
CA ALA A 105 10.34 0.49 15.95
C ALA A 105 11.37 -0.65 16.17
N GLY A 106 11.73 -1.37 15.11
CA GLY A 106 12.66 -2.49 15.14
C GLY A 106 14.13 -2.05 15.24
N THR A 107 15.01 -3.05 15.25
CA THR A 107 16.46 -2.87 15.41
C THR A 107 17.25 -2.98 14.11
N ALA A 108 16.57 -3.30 13.01
CA ALA A 108 17.15 -3.39 11.67
C ALA A 108 16.31 -2.57 10.67
N ASP A 109 16.96 -2.08 9.62
CA ASP A 109 16.29 -1.35 8.54
C ASP A 109 15.29 -2.26 7.83
N ALA A 110 14.12 -1.70 7.49
CA ALA A 110 13.04 -2.44 6.85
C ALA A 110 12.87 -2.00 5.39
N ASN A 111 12.80 -2.96 4.48
CA ASN A 111 12.56 -2.71 3.07
C ASN A 111 11.06 -2.84 2.76
N LEU A 112 10.50 -1.83 2.10
CA LEU A 112 9.11 -1.84 1.65
C LEU A 112 9.05 -1.63 0.14
N GLN A 113 8.16 -2.38 -0.51
CA GLN A 113 7.74 -2.15 -1.88
C GLN A 113 6.34 -1.56 -1.88
N ILE A 114 6.19 -0.42 -2.54
CA ILE A 114 4.90 0.28 -2.62
C ILE A 114 4.52 0.37 -4.10
N LEU A 115 3.34 -0.12 -4.45
CA LEU A 115 2.75 0.05 -5.79
C LEU A 115 1.52 0.94 -5.68
N ILE A 116 1.48 1.99 -6.48
CA ILE A 116 0.40 2.96 -6.49
C ILE A 116 -0.17 2.98 -7.89
N GLY A 117 -1.48 2.76 -8.03
CA GLY A 117 -2.23 2.99 -9.27
C GLY A 117 -3.14 4.20 -9.10
N ARG A 118 -3.15 5.12 -10.07
CA ARG A 118 -3.90 6.37 -9.98
C ARG A 118 -4.92 6.53 -11.11
N ASP A 119 -6.10 7.01 -10.77
CA ASP A 119 -7.13 7.43 -11.72
C ASP A 119 -7.21 8.96 -11.66
N ALA A 120 -6.70 9.63 -12.68
CA ALA A 120 -6.66 11.09 -12.74
C ALA A 120 -7.95 11.69 -13.33
N THR A 121 -8.95 10.86 -13.63
CA THR A 121 -10.27 11.27 -14.11
C THR A 121 -11.27 11.40 -12.93
N PRO A 122 -11.73 12.62 -12.59
CA PRO A 122 -12.73 12.84 -11.53
C PRO A 122 -14.13 12.30 -11.85
#